data_AF-A0AA39KII3-F1
#
_entry.id   AF-A0AA39KII3-F1
#
_cell.length_a   1.000
_cell.length_b   1.000
_cell.length_c   1.000
_cell.angle_alpha   90.00
_cell.angle_beta   90.00
_cell.angle_gamma   90.00
#
_symmetry.space_group_name_H-M   'P 1'
#
loop_
_entity.id
_entity.type
_entity.pdbx_description
1 polymer ?
#
loop_
_entity_poly.entity_id
_entity_poly.type
_entity_poly.pdbx_seq_one_letter_code
_entity_poly.pdbx_strand_id
1 'polypeptide(L)'
;MKKKKKKRNRGMTNERKIFLKQQFLKREVKMSIRNTKNFRHKWRKMMMKVQMPEMKQDVIIKKNIFERTLDNKNYCAQLTMRCMENSEVQRHRNIVKHMEVIEKFTSIYHSRLDTANLFYQNNFNDLMIDFMVDMEKMEHTQNDDGTMFRAMIYKSEQRIKSIIDNTNAEIVSKLENLREDCDNLTRIAVLQLEEKLSTKWKYLNKIISNYLNEQKIDEIQLNTLTTHYNLAIRDLQCLVKRARAILFLIRKCRKFQIQSEKILPIRDGHEHGESNRLDVFWYRVGLAQVLTNDSKRDREILEKERDHLHKCLKYRIING
;
A
#
# COMPACT_ATOMS: atom_id res chain seq x y z
N MET A 1 46.93 53.77 202.20
CA MET A 1 45.48 54.10 202.25
C MET A 1 45.20 55.01 201.06
N LYS A 2 44.19 54.90 200.18
CA LYS A 2 42.87 54.26 200.12
C LYS A 2 42.51 54.30 198.61
N LYS A 3 42.22 53.18 197.93
CA LYS A 3 40.92 52.48 197.86
C LYS A 3 39.76 53.29 197.23
N LYS A 4 39.15 52.68 196.20
CA LYS A 4 37.71 52.69 195.85
C LYS A 4 37.10 53.93 195.14
N LYS A 5 37.15 53.89 193.80
CA LYS A 5 36.10 54.34 192.84
C LYS A 5 36.59 53.86 191.45
N LYS A 6 36.38 52.63 190.97
CA LYS A 6 35.24 51.70 190.99
C LYS A 6 33.97 52.31 190.38
N LYS A 7 33.67 51.84 189.16
CA LYS A 7 32.37 51.30 188.69
C LYS A 7 31.43 52.14 187.81
N ARG A 8 31.51 53.46 187.75
CA ARG A 8 30.69 54.30 186.85
C ARG A 8 31.66 55.02 185.91
N ASN A 9 32.08 54.42 184.82
CA ASN A 9 31.42 54.72 183.56
C ASN A 9 31.77 53.63 182.54
N ARG A 10 31.64 52.38 183.00
CA ARG A 10 31.90 51.16 182.22
C ARG A 10 31.04 51.07 180.95
N GLY A 11 29.88 51.74 180.91
CA GLY A 11 28.93 51.80 179.79
C GLY A 11 29.27 52.86 178.73
N MET A 12 29.55 54.11 179.13
CA MET A 12 30.14 55.10 178.21
C MET A 12 31.51 54.63 177.71
N THR A 13 32.30 53.92 178.52
CA THR A 13 33.52 53.30 178.00
C THR A 13 33.23 52.14 177.05
N ASN A 14 32.04 51.51 177.05
CA ASN A 14 31.74 50.41 176.14
C ASN A 14 31.20 50.90 174.79
N GLU A 15 30.29 51.88 174.75
CA GLU A 15 29.87 52.51 173.49
C GLU A 15 30.99 53.35 172.88
N ARG A 16 31.75 54.07 173.71
CA ARG A 16 32.98 54.74 173.26
C ARG A 16 34.02 53.72 172.84
N LYS A 17 34.12 52.54 173.46
CA LYS A 17 34.97 51.43 172.95
C LYS A 17 34.44 50.87 171.64
N ILE A 18 33.13 50.67 171.45
CA ILE A 18 32.55 50.13 170.21
C ILE A 18 32.68 51.14 169.07
N PHE A 19 32.42 52.42 169.33
CA PHE A 19 32.64 53.52 168.39
C PHE A 19 34.13 53.71 168.07
N LEU A 20 35.02 53.64 169.07
CA LEU A 20 36.47 53.63 168.86
C LEU A 20 36.90 52.40 168.07
N LYS A 21 36.30 51.23 168.31
CA LYS A 21 36.59 49.96 167.60
C LYS A 21 36.04 49.97 166.18
N GLN A 22 34.89 50.58 165.92
CA GLN A 22 34.34 50.81 164.57
C GLN A 22 35.11 51.89 163.82
N GLN A 23 35.55 52.96 164.49
CA GLN A 23 36.48 53.93 163.90
C GLN A 23 37.83 53.27 163.58
N PHE A 24 38.31 52.42 164.48
CA PHE A 24 39.54 51.66 164.28
C PHE A 24 39.39 50.70 163.10
N LEU A 25 38.30 49.93 163.04
CA LEU A 25 38.00 49.06 161.89
C LEU A 25 37.82 49.84 160.59
N LYS A 26 37.09 50.97 160.59
CA LYS A 26 36.95 51.81 159.38
C LYS A 26 38.30 52.36 158.94
N ARG A 27 39.18 52.75 159.87
CA ARG A 27 40.56 53.17 159.58
C ARG A 27 41.38 52.00 159.05
N GLU A 28 41.23 50.81 159.61
CA GLU A 28 41.95 49.60 159.24
C GLU A 28 41.50 49.08 157.87
N VAL A 29 40.20 49.07 157.57
CA VAL A 29 39.65 48.75 156.24
C VAL A 29 40.09 49.79 155.22
N LYS A 30 40.02 51.09 155.55
CA LYS A 30 40.49 52.16 154.66
C LYS A 30 42.01 52.09 154.44
N MET A 31 42.78 51.73 155.46
CA MET A 31 44.22 51.42 155.38
C MET A 31 44.49 50.18 154.55
N SER A 32 43.69 49.11 154.69
CA SER A 32 43.82 47.86 153.93
C SER A 32 43.47 48.06 152.45
N ILE A 33 42.42 48.85 152.13
CA ILE A 33 42.09 49.25 150.76
C ILE A 33 43.21 50.12 150.17
N ARG A 34 43.76 51.05 150.96
CA ARG A 34 44.88 51.90 150.53
C ARG A 34 46.16 51.08 150.32
N ASN A 35 46.44 50.11 151.19
CA ASN A 35 47.57 49.20 151.08
C ASN A 35 47.41 48.23 149.91
N THR A 36 46.25 47.62 149.68
CA THR A 36 46.01 46.77 148.49
C THR A 36 46.03 47.56 147.19
N LYS A 37 45.59 48.82 147.17
CA LYS A 37 45.83 49.72 146.02
C LYS A 37 47.32 49.98 145.83
N ASN A 38 48.06 50.28 146.90
CA ASN A 38 49.51 50.50 146.85
C ASN A 38 50.28 49.24 146.41
N PHE A 39 49.94 48.06 146.92
CA PHE A 39 50.56 46.80 146.53
C PHE A 39 50.22 46.43 145.09
N ARG A 40 48.96 46.58 144.64
CA ARG A 40 48.62 46.41 143.22
C ARG A 40 49.36 47.39 142.32
N HIS A 41 49.51 48.64 142.74
CA HIS A 41 50.29 49.63 142.01
C HIS A 41 51.78 49.26 141.95
N LYS A 42 52.40 48.89 143.09
CA LYS A 42 53.80 48.44 143.16
C LYS A 42 54.03 47.16 142.35
N TRP A 43 53.11 46.19 142.44
CA TRP A 43 53.16 44.94 141.67
C TRP A 43 53.04 45.19 140.17
N ARG A 44 52.09 46.01 139.73
CA ARG A 44 52.00 46.42 138.31
C ARG A 44 53.23 47.16 137.86
N LYS A 45 53.79 48.04 138.69
CA LYS A 45 55.03 48.77 138.38
C LYS A 45 56.23 47.82 138.27
N MET A 46 56.29 46.80 139.12
CA MET A 46 57.32 45.76 139.07
C MET A 46 57.15 44.86 137.84
N MET A 47 55.92 44.38 137.56
CA MET A 47 55.62 43.59 136.36
C MET A 47 55.87 44.39 135.08
N MET A 48 55.54 45.68 135.04
CA MET A 48 55.89 46.57 133.92
C MET A 48 57.40 46.74 133.76
N LYS A 49 58.19 46.66 134.85
CA LYS A 49 59.66 46.73 134.74
C LYS A 49 60.27 45.41 134.25
N VAL A 50 59.68 44.27 134.63
CA VAL A 50 60.21 42.94 134.32
C VAL A 50 59.68 42.41 132.99
N GLN A 51 58.36 42.39 132.80
CA GLN A 51 57.71 41.80 131.61
C GLN A 51 57.69 42.73 130.40
N MET A 52 57.68 44.06 130.58
CA MET A 52 57.57 44.96 129.43
C MET A 52 58.78 44.89 128.48
N PRO A 53 60.03 44.77 128.97
CA PRO A 53 61.18 44.49 128.11
C PRO A 53 61.06 43.18 127.33
N GLU A 54 60.58 42.10 127.97
CA GLU A 54 60.36 40.79 127.33
C GLU A 54 59.30 40.89 126.23
N MET A 55 58.14 41.49 126.52
CA MET A 55 57.10 41.72 125.52
C MET A 55 57.59 42.59 124.36
N LYS A 56 58.40 43.62 124.64
CA LYS A 56 59.01 44.44 123.58
C LYS A 56 59.94 43.61 122.71
N GLN A 57 60.75 42.75 123.31
CA GLN A 57 61.65 41.86 122.59
C GLN A 57 60.86 40.85 121.74
N ASP A 58 59.79 40.27 122.28
CA ASP A 58 58.91 39.36 121.53
C ASP A 58 58.28 40.05 120.32
N VAL A 59 57.79 41.29 120.48
CA VAL A 59 57.26 42.07 119.36
C VAL A 59 58.33 42.31 118.30
N ILE A 60 59.57 42.62 118.69
CA ILE A 60 60.69 42.79 117.74
C ILE A 60 61.01 41.46 117.03
N ILE A 61 61.10 40.36 117.77
CA ILE A 61 61.37 39.03 117.21
C ILE A 61 60.26 38.63 116.23
N LYS A 62 58.99 38.79 116.62
CA LYS A 62 57.83 38.49 115.76
C LYS A 62 57.81 39.39 114.52
N LYS A 63 58.15 40.67 114.65
CA LYS A 63 58.30 41.60 113.52
C LYS A 63 59.38 41.10 112.55
N ASN A 64 60.58 40.77 113.04
CA ASN A 64 61.68 40.30 112.20
C ASN A 64 61.36 38.95 111.51
N ILE A 65 60.68 38.03 112.22
CA ILE A 65 60.22 36.76 111.64
C ILE A 65 59.20 37.04 110.52
N PHE A 66 58.27 37.98 110.73
CA PHE A 66 57.30 38.36 109.73
C PHE A 66 57.97 38.97 108.49
N GLU A 67 58.88 39.94 108.67
CA GLU A 67 59.63 40.57 107.58
C GLU A 67 60.42 39.52 106.78
N ARG A 68 61.16 38.62 107.43
CA ARG A 68 61.88 37.54 106.75
C ARG A 68 60.94 36.58 106.00
N THR A 69 59.79 36.27 106.58
CA THR A 69 58.78 35.42 105.92
C THR A 69 58.19 36.12 104.70
N LEU A 70 57.95 37.42 104.80
CA LEU A 70 57.46 38.25 103.71
C LEU A 70 58.49 38.32 102.59
N ASP A 71 59.76 38.56 102.90
CA ASP A 71 60.86 38.60 101.92
C ASP A 71 61.03 37.26 101.22
N ASN A 72 61.00 36.14 101.95
CA ASN A 72 61.04 34.80 101.37
C ASN A 72 59.86 34.56 100.41
N LYS A 73 58.64 34.98 100.80
CA LYS A 73 57.46 34.86 99.94
C LYS A 73 57.57 35.74 98.70
N ASN A 74 58.05 36.97 98.84
CA ASN A 74 58.28 37.89 97.72
C ASN A 74 59.33 37.33 96.76
N TYR A 75 60.41 36.77 97.28
CA TYR A 75 61.45 36.10 96.48
C TYR A 75 60.88 34.89 95.73
N CYS A 76 60.13 34.01 96.41
CA CYS A 76 59.46 32.89 95.76
C CYS A 76 58.49 33.35 94.68
N ALA A 77 57.68 34.40 94.93
CA ALA A 77 56.78 34.96 93.94
C ALA A 77 57.52 35.50 92.71
N GLN A 78 58.63 36.22 92.90
CA GLN A 78 59.48 36.69 91.80
C GLN A 78 60.08 35.54 91.00
N LEU A 79 60.55 34.49 91.68
CA LEU A 79 61.10 33.30 91.00
C LEU A 79 60.01 32.60 90.18
N THR A 80 58.80 32.43 90.73
CA THR A 80 57.67 31.86 90.01
C THR A 80 57.28 32.72 88.80
N MET A 81 57.23 34.05 88.93
CA MET A 81 56.95 34.95 87.80
C MET A 81 57.98 34.79 86.68
N ARG A 82 59.29 34.80 87.00
CA ARG A 82 60.35 34.57 86.00
C ARG A 82 60.25 33.20 85.34
N CYS A 83 59.92 32.15 86.11
CA CYS A 83 59.70 30.82 85.55
C CYS A 83 58.49 30.78 84.60
N MET A 84 57.40 31.50 84.92
CA MET A 84 56.25 31.62 84.03
C MET A 84 56.61 32.38 82.74
N GLU A 85 57.27 33.52 82.85
CA GLU A 85 57.73 34.31 81.69
C GLU A 85 58.64 33.46 80.78
N ASN A 86 59.60 32.73 81.35
CA ASN A 86 60.47 31.85 80.58
C ASN A 86 59.69 30.71 79.89
N SER A 87 58.72 30.12 80.59
CA SER A 87 57.84 29.08 80.03
C SER A 87 56.98 29.62 78.89
N GLU A 88 56.45 30.83 79.02
CA GLU A 88 55.68 31.51 77.97
C GLU A 88 56.55 31.81 76.74
N VAL A 89 57.75 32.34 76.95
CA VAL A 89 58.72 32.59 75.87
C VAL A 89 59.08 31.27 75.16
N GLN A 90 59.32 30.20 75.91
CA GLN A 90 59.62 28.89 75.33
C GLN A 90 58.42 28.32 74.55
N ARG A 91 57.21 28.44 75.10
CA ARG A 91 55.97 28.04 74.42
C ARG A 91 55.79 28.81 73.11
N HIS A 92 56.01 30.13 73.12
CA HIS A 92 55.90 30.96 71.93
C HIS A 92 56.91 30.54 70.85
N ARG A 93 58.18 30.33 71.24
CA ARG A 93 59.22 29.82 70.32
C ARG A 93 58.86 28.46 69.72
N ASN A 94 58.27 27.56 70.52
CA ASN A 94 57.84 26.25 70.02
C ASN A 94 56.68 26.40 69.01
N ILE A 95 55.70 27.26 69.29
CA ILE A 95 54.59 27.53 68.36
C ILE A 95 55.12 28.07 67.02
N VAL A 96 56.03 29.04 67.05
CA VAL A 96 56.64 29.60 65.83
C VAL A 96 57.37 28.50 65.04
N LYS A 97 58.20 27.68 65.70
CA LYS A 97 58.87 26.56 65.03
C LYS A 97 57.90 25.53 64.43
N HIS A 98 56.80 25.24 65.10
CA HIS A 98 55.77 24.34 64.57
C HIS A 98 55.06 24.96 63.35
N MET A 99 54.77 26.26 63.39
CA MET A 99 54.20 27.00 62.26
C MET A 99 55.13 26.96 61.04
N GLU A 100 56.43 27.20 61.21
CA GLU A 100 57.44 27.09 60.13
C GLU A 100 57.47 25.69 59.49
N VAL A 101 57.37 24.63 60.30
CA VAL A 101 57.31 23.25 59.80
C VAL A 101 56.02 22.99 59.00
N ILE A 102 54.88 23.48 59.49
CA ILE A 102 53.59 23.35 58.79
C ILE A 102 53.61 24.11 57.47
N GLU A 103 54.17 25.33 57.44
CA GLU A 103 54.33 26.11 56.21
C GLU A 103 55.22 25.39 55.19
N LYS A 104 56.33 24.81 55.64
CA LYS A 104 57.20 24.00 54.78
C LYS A 104 56.46 22.79 54.19
N PHE A 105 55.69 22.06 55.00
CA PHE A 105 54.88 20.96 54.49
C PHE A 105 53.81 21.44 53.51
N THR A 106 53.14 22.55 53.81
CA THR A 106 52.14 23.16 52.94
C THR A 106 52.74 23.50 51.58
N SER A 107 53.91 24.14 51.55
CA SER A 107 54.64 24.44 50.31
C SER A 107 55.01 23.20 49.51
N ILE A 108 55.51 22.15 50.18
CA ILE A 108 55.82 20.85 49.53
C ILE A 108 54.57 20.23 48.91
N TYR A 109 53.44 20.22 49.63
CA TYR A 109 52.19 19.64 49.12
C TYR A 109 51.61 20.43 47.95
N HIS A 110 51.69 21.77 47.97
CA HIS A 110 51.27 22.59 46.84
C HIS A 110 52.12 22.30 45.60
N SER A 111 53.44 22.27 45.73
CA SER A 111 54.34 21.95 44.61
C SER A 111 54.07 20.55 44.03
N ARG A 112 53.82 19.55 44.89
CA ARG A 112 53.44 18.20 44.44
C ARG A 112 52.09 18.19 43.72
N LEU A 113 51.11 18.94 44.22
CA LEU A 113 49.79 19.06 43.59
C LEU A 113 49.88 19.73 42.22
N ASP A 114 50.64 20.81 42.11
CA ASP A 114 50.88 21.51 40.84
C ASP A 114 51.55 20.59 39.81
N THR A 115 52.55 19.82 40.24
CA THR A 115 53.25 18.86 39.39
C THR A 115 52.30 17.75 38.92
N ALA A 116 51.47 17.21 39.82
CA ALA A 116 50.49 16.18 39.48
C ALA A 116 49.40 16.72 38.53
N ASN A 117 48.95 17.95 38.74
CA ASN A 117 47.98 18.60 37.86
C ASN A 117 48.56 18.84 36.47
N LEU A 118 49.80 19.33 36.38
CA LEU A 118 50.49 19.51 35.10
C LEU A 118 50.66 18.18 34.35
N PHE A 119 51.05 17.11 35.06
CA PHE A 119 51.13 15.78 34.48
C PHE A 119 49.78 15.28 33.97
N TYR A 120 48.70 15.46 34.74
CA TYR A 120 47.35 15.09 34.31
C TYR A 120 46.90 15.88 33.06
N GLN A 121 47.12 17.19 33.03
CA GLN A 121 46.77 18.04 31.88
C GLN A 121 47.54 17.61 30.63
N ASN A 122 48.84 17.33 30.76
CA ASN A 122 49.63 16.85 29.63
C ASN A 122 49.12 15.50 29.12
N ASN A 123 48.92 14.52 29.99
CA ASN A 123 48.39 13.22 29.59
C ASN A 123 47.00 13.31 28.96
N PHE A 124 46.16 14.21 29.46
CA PHE A 124 44.83 14.45 28.88
C PHE A 124 44.95 15.04 27.49
N ASN A 125 45.81 16.04 27.29
CA ASN A 125 46.05 16.63 25.97
C ASN A 125 46.63 15.61 24.99
N ASP A 126 47.57 14.77 25.42
CA ASP A 126 48.14 13.70 24.59
C ASP A 126 47.05 12.72 24.16
N LEU A 127 46.21 12.27 25.10
CA LEU A 127 45.08 11.37 24.82
C LEU A 127 44.06 12.03 23.86
N MET A 128 43.83 13.33 24.00
CA MET A 128 42.94 14.07 23.10
C MET A 128 43.51 14.17 21.69
N ILE A 129 44.82 14.39 21.55
CA ILE A 129 45.51 14.40 20.25
C ILE A 129 45.40 13.01 19.59
N ASP A 130 45.67 11.94 20.34
CA ASP A 130 45.55 10.57 19.83
C ASP A 130 44.12 10.27 19.37
N PHE A 131 43.12 10.66 20.17
CA PHE A 131 41.71 10.50 19.81
C PHE A 131 41.35 11.27 18.53
N MET A 132 41.83 12.51 18.37
CA MET A 132 41.58 13.30 17.16
C MET A 132 42.21 12.66 15.92
N VAL A 133 43.44 12.14 16.04
CA VAL A 133 44.12 11.44 14.95
C VAL A 133 43.37 10.18 14.55
N ASP A 134 42.86 9.41 15.51
CA ASP A 134 42.09 8.20 15.22
C ASP A 134 40.72 8.50 14.63
N MET A 135 40.06 9.57 15.07
CA MET A 135 38.83 10.06 14.46
C MET A 135 39.04 10.44 12.98
N GLU A 136 40.13 11.15 12.66
CA GLU A 136 40.47 11.53 11.28
C GLU A 136 40.75 10.28 10.41
N LYS A 137 41.47 9.29 10.94
CA LYS A 137 41.68 8.01 10.26
C LYS A 137 40.36 7.28 10.00
N MET A 138 39.46 7.22 10.99
CA MET A 138 38.15 6.59 10.84
C MET A 138 37.33 7.29 9.74
N GLU A 139 37.30 8.62 9.73
CA GLU A 139 36.62 9.41 8.70
C GLU A 139 37.20 9.13 7.30
N HIS A 140 38.53 9.07 7.18
CA HIS A 140 39.18 8.74 5.91
C HIS A 140 38.82 7.33 5.43
N THR A 141 38.92 6.31 6.31
CA THR A 141 38.54 4.93 5.96
C THR A 141 37.07 4.82 5.57
N GLN A 142 36.17 5.52 6.27
CA GLN A 142 34.75 5.55 5.95
C GLN A 142 34.50 6.18 4.57
N ASN A 143 35.22 7.24 4.22
CA ASN A 143 35.09 7.89 2.92
C ASN A 143 35.65 7.02 1.78
N ASP A 144 36.76 6.31 2.02
CA ASP A 144 37.35 5.36 1.09
C ASP A 144 36.41 4.18 0.83
N ASP A 145 35.89 3.56 1.89
CA ASP A 145 34.88 2.50 1.81
C ASP A 145 33.62 2.98 1.09
N GLY A 146 33.13 4.17 1.42
CA GLY A 146 31.98 4.78 0.76
C GLY A 146 32.22 5.02 -0.74
N THR A 147 33.45 5.34 -1.14
CA THR A 147 33.83 5.50 -2.56
C THR A 147 33.90 4.16 -3.26
N MET A 148 34.46 3.14 -2.61
CA MET A 148 34.50 1.76 -3.11
C MET A 148 33.08 1.19 -3.30
N PHE A 149 32.19 1.36 -2.33
CA PHE A 149 30.80 0.90 -2.44
C PHE A 149 30.05 1.59 -3.57
N ARG A 150 30.22 2.92 -3.74
CA ARG A 150 29.64 3.65 -4.89
C ARG A 150 30.12 3.09 -6.23
N ALA A 151 31.42 2.77 -6.35
CA ALA A 151 31.97 2.16 -7.56
C ALA A 151 31.42 0.74 -7.80
N MET A 152 31.23 -0.06 -6.76
CA MET A 152 30.62 -1.39 -6.85
C MET A 152 29.15 -1.34 -7.30
N ILE A 153 28.36 -0.44 -6.72
CA ILE A 153 26.96 -0.22 -7.09
C ILE A 153 26.86 0.20 -8.55
N TYR A 154 27.66 1.18 -8.97
CA TYR A 154 27.68 1.61 -10.37
C TYR A 154 28.02 0.45 -11.34
N LYS A 155 29.02 -0.37 -10.99
CA LYS A 155 29.40 -1.53 -11.80
C LYS A 155 28.32 -2.61 -11.85
N SER A 156 27.58 -2.84 -10.76
CA SER A 156 26.48 -3.80 -10.75
C SER A 156 25.29 -3.30 -11.56
N GLU A 157 24.96 -2.01 -11.48
CA GLU A 157 23.92 -1.36 -12.30
C GLU A 157 24.24 -1.48 -13.79
N GLN A 158 25.49 -1.23 -14.20
CA GLN A 158 25.92 -1.43 -15.58
C GLN A 158 25.76 -2.88 -16.05
N ARG A 159 26.09 -3.86 -15.21
CA ARG A 159 25.90 -5.28 -15.52
C ARG A 159 24.43 -5.63 -15.70
N ILE A 160 23.57 -5.18 -14.79
CA ILE A 160 22.12 -5.40 -14.87
C ILE A 160 21.58 -4.78 -16.15
N LYS A 161 21.99 -3.55 -16.48
CA LYS A 161 21.58 -2.88 -17.71
C LYS A 161 21.98 -3.67 -18.96
N SER A 162 23.23 -4.14 -19.03
CA SER A 162 23.69 -4.98 -20.15
C SER A 162 22.92 -6.30 -20.26
N ILE A 163 22.57 -6.94 -19.14
CA ILE A 163 21.73 -8.14 -19.15
C ILE A 163 20.34 -7.82 -19.72
N ILE A 164 19.71 -6.74 -19.26
CA ILE A 164 18.41 -6.29 -19.75
C ILE A 164 18.46 -6.04 -21.27
N ASP A 165 19.45 -5.28 -21.73
CA ASP A 165 19.62 -4.96 -23.15
C ASP A 165 19.79 -6.24 -24.00
N ASN A 166 20.60 -7.20 -23.53
CA ASN A 166 20.79 -8.48 -24.20
C ASN A 166 19.50 -9.32 -24.25
N THR A 167 18.77 -9.42 -23.13
CA THR A 167 17.51 -10.16 -23.08
C THR A 167 16.43 -9.54 -23.95
N ASN A 168 16.36 -8.21 -24.00
CA ASN A 168 15.43 -7.50 -24.88
C ASN A 168 15.76 -7.75 -26.35
N ALA A 169 17.03 -7.72 -26.74
CA ALA A 169 17.44 -8.04 -28.10
C ALA A 169 17.06 -9.48 -28.48
N GLU A 170 17.25 -10.44 -27.58
CA GLU A 170 16.84 -11.83 -27.79
C GLU A 170 15.31 -11.98 -27.95
N ILE A 171 14.54 -11.31 -27.09
CA ILE A 171 13.06 -11.31 -27.15
C ILE A 171 12.58 -10.69 -28.47
N VAL A 172 13.14 -9.55 -28.88
CA VAL A 172 12.79 -8.88 -30.15
C VAL A 172 13.07 -9.81 -31.34
N SER A 173 14.25 -10.43 -31.39
CA SER A 173 14.58 -11.39 -32.45
C SER A 173 13.62 -12.60 -32.49
N LYS A 174 13.24 -13.14 -31.33
CA LYS A 174 12.25 -14.23 -31.25
C LYS A 174 10.87 -13.79 -31.73
N LEU A 175 10.45 -12.57 -31.41
CA LEU A 175 9.17 -12.01 -31.88
C LEU A 175 9.18 -11.78 -33.40
N GLU A 176 10.29 -11.32 -33.96
CA GLU A 176 10.45 -11.16 -35.41
C GLU A 176 10.36 -12.49 -36.15
N ASN A 177 11.02 -13.54 -35.65
CA ASN A 177 10.93 -14.88 -36.22
C ASN A 177 9.49 -15.42 -36.19
N LEU A 178 8.79 -15.30 -35.05
CA LEU A 178 7.39 -15.71 -34.93
C LEU A 178 6.46 -14.93 -35.85
N ARG A 179 6.75 -13.64 -36.06
CA ARG A 179 6.01 -12.79 -37.00
C ARG A 179 6.20 -13.29 -38.44
N GLU A 180 7.43 -13.60 -38.83
CA GLU A 180 7.74 -14.15 -40.14
C GLU A 180 7.05 -15.52 -40.36
N ASP A 181 7.06 -16.39 -39.35
CA ASP A 181 6.35 -17.68 -39.39
C ASP A 181 4.83 -17.49 -39.57
N CYS A 182 4.22 -16.55 -38.85
CA CYS A 182 2.80 -16.22 -39.01
C CYS A 182 2.48 -15.68 -40.40
N ASP A 183 3.32 -14.81 -40.95
CA ASP A 183 3.16 -14.25 -42.30
C ASP A 183 3.26 -15.37 -43.36
N ASN A 184 4.20 -16.30 -43.18
CA ASN A 184 4.37 -17.47 -44.04
C ASN A 184 3.17 -18.42 -43.97
N LEU A 185 2.66 -18.74 -42.77
CA LEU A 185 1.45 -19.56 -42.59
C LEU A 185 0.23 -18.91 -43.24
N THR A 186 0.08 -17.59 -43.07
CA THR A 186 -1.00 -16.82 -43.70
C THR A 186 -0.90 -16.93 -45.21
N ARG A 187 0.28 -16.75 -45.79
CA ARG A 187 0.51 -16.89 -47.24
C ARG A 187 0.19 -18.30 -47.74
N ILE A 188 0.60 -19.35 -47.03
CA ILE A 188 0.27 -20.74 -47.38
C ILE A 188 -1.25 -20.97 -47.35
N ALA A 189 -1.93 -20.48 -46.31
CA ALA A 189 -3.38 -20.61 -46.18
C ALA A 189 -4.13 -19.89 -47.32
N VAL A 190 -3.69 -18.67 -47.68
CA VAL A 190 -4.25 -17.94 -48.83
C VAL A 190 -4.10 -18.74 -50.13
N LEU A 191 -2.89 -19.24 -50.43
CA LEU A 191 -2.65 -20.03 -51.65
C LEU A 191 -3.52 -21.29 -51.71
N GLN A 192 -3.68 -22.00 -50.58
CA GLN A 192 -4.55 -23.18 -50.52
C GLN A 192 -6.04 -22.86 -50.72
N LEU A 193 -6.51 -21.72 -50.18
CA LEU A 193 -7.88 -21.27 -50.38
C LEU A 193 -8.12 -20.83 -51.83
N GLU A 194 -7.18 -20.12 -52.44
CA GLU A 194 -7.22 -19.72 -53.85
C GLU A 194 -7.25 -20.94 -54.78
N GLU A 195 -6.44 -21.97 -54.50
CA GLU A 195 -6.46 -23.22 -55.25
C GLU A 195 -7.82 -23.93 -55.15
N LYS A 196 -8.37 -24.07 -53.93
CA LYS A 196 -9.71 -24.65 -53.71
C LYS A 196 -10.80 -23.84 -54.40
N LEU A 197 -10.73 -22.52 -54.36
CA LEU A 197 -11.69 -21.65 -55.02
C LEU A 197 -11.59 -21.76 -56.55
N SER A 198 -10.37 -21.80 -57.09
CA SER A 198 -10.11 -21.99 -58.52
C SER A 198 -10.66 -23.32 -59.03
N THR A 199 -10.46 -24.42 -58.29
CA THR A 199 -11.02 -25.74 -58.65
C THR A 199 -12.55 -25.75 -58.63
N LYS A 200 -13.18 -25.17 -57.60
CA LYS A 200 -14.65 -25.04 -57.52
C LYS A 200 -15.21 -24.14 -58.62
N TRP A 201 -14.54 -23.04 -58.94
CA TRP A 201 -14.90 -22.13 -60.02
C TRP A 201 -14.86 -22.81 -61.40
N LYS A 202 -13.79 -23.57 -61.68
CA LYS A 202 -13.69 -24.38 -62.91
C LYS A 202 -14.81 -25.41 -63.01
N TYR A 203 -15.16 -26.07 -61.90
CA TYR A 203 -16.27 -27.02 -61.86
C TYR A 203 -17.62 -26.36 -62.12
N LEU A 204 -17.89 -25.21 -61.49
CA LEU A 204 -19.11 -24.44 -61.72
C LEU A 204 -19.24 -23.99 -63.18
N ASN A 205 -18.16 -23.45 -63.77
CA ASN A 205 -18.15 -23.06 -65.18
C ASN A 205 -18.41 -24.22 -66.13
N LYS A 206 -17.94 -25.43 -65.79
CA LYS A 206 -18.25 -26.65 -66.56
C LYS A 206 -19.75 -26.98 -66.49
N ILE A 207 -20.37 -26.90 -65.32
CA ILE A 207 -21.82 -27.10 -65.17
C ILE A 207 -22.59 -26.07 -66.00
N ILE A 208 -22.23 -24.78 -65.88
CA ILE A 208 -22.87 -23.71 -66.65
C ILE A 208 -22.74 -23.96 -68.15
N SER A 209 -21.55 -24.33 -68.63
CA SER A 209 -21.34 -24.65 -70.04
C SER A 209 -22.17 -25.86 -70.50
N ASN A 210 -22.30 -26.89 -69.67
CA ASN A 210 -23.13 -28.06 -69.98
C ASN A 210 -24.61 -27.68 -70.06
N TYR A 211 -25.11 -26.94 -69.06
CA TYR A 211 -26.50 -26.48 -69.02
C TYR A 211 -26.85 -25.61 -70.22
N LEU A 212 -25.99 -24.66 -70.59
CA LEU A 212 -26.20 -23.83 -71.79
C LEU A 212 -26.19 -24.65 -73.08
N ASN A 213 -25.41 -25.73 -73.15
CA ASN A 213 -25.42 -26.64 -74.30
C ASN A 213 -26.71 -27.48 -74.35
N GLU A 214 -27.17 -28.00 -73.21
CA GLU A 214 -28.46 -28.70 -73.10
C GLU A 214 -29.62 -27.78 -73.52
N GLN A 215 -29.63 -26.53 -73.06
CA GLN A 215 -30.62 -25.54 -73.45
C GLN A 215 -30.65 -25.29 -74.96
N LYS A 216 -29.49 -25.27 -75.62
CA LYS A 216 -29.41 -25.15 -77.10
C LYS A 216 -29.95 -26.39 -77.81
N ILE A 217 -29.69 -27.58 -77.27
CA ILE A 217 -30.22 -28.84 -77.82
C ILE A 217 -31.75 -28.82 -77.72
N ASP A 218 -32.29 -28.46 -76.55
CA ASP A 218 -33.73 -28.35 -76.32
C ASP A 218 -34.37 -27.32 -77.26
N GLU A 219 -33.72 -26.17 -77.48
CA GLU A 219 -34.17 -25.15 -78.43
C GLU A 219 -34.23 -25.70 -79.87
N ILE A 220 -33.21 -26.44 -80.31
CA ILE A 220 -33.19 -27.09 -81.64
C ILE A 220 -34.28 -28.15 -81.75
N GLN A 221 -34.47 -28.99 -80.73
CA GLN A 221 -35.51 -30.01 -80.71
C GLN A 221 -36.91 -29.40 -80.76
N LEU A 222 -37.16 -28.35 -79.97
CA LEU A 222 -38.42 -27.64 -79.95
C LEU A 222 -38.72 -26.97 -81.31
N ASN A 223 -37.73 -26.33 -81.92
CA ASN A 223 -37.85 -25.77 -83.26
C ASN A 223 -38.18 -26.86 -84.29
N THR A 224 -37.48 -27.99 -84.24
CA THR A 224 -37.72 -29.13 -85.13
C THR A 224 -39.14 -29.67 -84.98
N LEU A 225 -39.58 -29.92 -83.74
CA LEU A 225 -40.94 -30.37 -83.45
C LEU A 225 -41.99 -29.36 -83.95
N THR A 226 -41.76 -28.07 -83.70
CA THR A 226 -42.63 -26.98 -84.16
C THR A 226 -42.74 -26.95 -85.68
N THR A 227 -41.64 -27.14 -86.41
CA THR A 227 -41.67 -27.21 -87.88
C THR A 227 -42.44 -28.43 -88.40
N HIS A 228 -42.23 -29.62 -87.82
CA HIS A 228 -42.98 -30.83 -88.21
C HIS A 228 -44.47 -30.71 -87.92
N TYR A 229 -44.84 -30.16 -86.76
CA TYR A 229 -46.23 -29.95 -86.39
C TYR A 229 -46.93 -28.97 -87.35
N ASN A 230 -46.26 -27.87 -87.71
CA ASN A 230 -46.77 -26.90 -88.67
C ASN A 230 -46.94 -27.50 -90.09
N LEU A 231 -46.03 -28.38 -90.52
CA LEU A 231 -46.17 -29.11 -91.78
C LEU A 231 -47.39 -30.05 -91.76
N ALA A 232 -47.54 -30.86 -90.71
CA ALA A 232 -48.67 -31.76 -90.55
C ALA A 232 -50.01 -31.00 -90.54
N ILE A 233 -50.09 -29.85 -89.87
CA ILE A 233 -51.27 -28.99 -89.90
C ILE A 233 -51.59 -28.54 -91.33
N ARG A 234 -50.59 -28.10 -92.11
CA ARG A 234 -50.81 -27.67 -93.50
C ARG A 234 -51.33 -28.81 -94.37
N ASP A 235 -50.78 -30.00 -94.22
CA ASP A 235 -51.22 -31.19 -94.96
C ASP A 235 -52.66 -31.57 -94.62
N LEU A 236 -52.99 -31.61 -93.33
CA LEU A 236 -54.36 -31.84 -92.87
C LEU A 236 -55.32 -30.77 -93.38
N GLN A 237 -54.92 -29.49 -93.38
CA GLN A 237 -55.74 -28.41 -93.94
C GLN A 237 -55.96 -28.58 -95.45
N CYS A 238 -54.96 -29.04 -96.20
CA CYS A 238 -55.07 -29.33 -97.64
C CYS A 238 -56.05 -30.49 -97.90
N LEU A 239 -55.96 -31.55 -97.08
CA LEU A 239 -56.85 -32.72 -97.13
C LEU A 239 -58.31 -32.32 -96.84
N VAL A 240 -58.52 -31.49 -95.81
CA VAL A 240 -59.85 -30.93 -95.48
C VAL A 240 -60.39 -30.08 -96.63
N LYS A 241 -59.56 -29.26 -97.30
CA LYS A 241 -59.98 -28.48 -98.48
C LYS A 241 -60.42 -29.39 -99.63
N ARG A 242 -59.68 -30.46 -99.93
CA ARG A 242 -60.04 -31.45 -100.96
C ARG A 242 -61.34 -32.19 -100.62
N ALA A 243 -61.49 -32.65 -99.38
CA ALA A 243 -62.70 -33.31 -98.92
C ALA A 243 -63.93 -32.40 -99.04
N ARG A 244 -63.79 -31.11 -98.67
CA ARG A 244 -64.84 -30.10 -98.87
C ARG A 244 -65.20 -29.91 -100.35
N ALA A 245 -64.22 -29.89 -101.26
CA ALA A 245 -64.47 -29.78 -102.70
C ALA A 245 -65.22 -31.01 -103.26
N ILE A 246 -64.84 -32.22 -102.84
CA ILE A 246 -65.52 -33.46 -103.23
C ILE A 246 -66.98 -33.44 -102.73
N LEU A 247 -67.19 -33.10 -101.45
CA LEU A 247 -68.55 -32.95 -100.87
C LEU A 247 -69.39 -31.92 -101.64
N PHE A 248 -68.79 -30.82 -102.05
CA PHE A 248 -69.46 -29.79 -102.85
C PHE A 248 -69.89 -30.32 -104.23
N LEU A 249 -69.01 -31.05 -104.92
CA LEU A 249 -69.32 -31.70 -106.21
C LEU A 249 -70.42 -32.76 -106.05
N ILE A 250 -70.34 -33.62 -105.04
CA ILE A 250 -71.38 -34.62 -104.75
C ILE A 250 -72.74 -33.94 -104.54
N ARG A 251 -72.79 -32.85 -103.75
CA ARG A 251 -74.02 -32.08 -103.54
C ARG A 251 -74.57 -31.46 -104.84
N LYS A 252 -73.71 -31.00 -105.75
CA LYS A 252 -74.11 -30.47 -107.07
C LYS A 252 -74.64 -31.58 -107.98
N CYS A 253 -73.93 -32.70 -108.11
CA CYS A 253 -74.35 -33.84 -108.93
C CYS A 253 -75.68 -34.45 -108.43
N ARG A 254 -75.91 -34.48 -107.11
CA ARG A 254 -77.17 -34.95 -106.50
C ARG A 254 -78.41 -34.16 -106.94
N LYS A 255 -78.27 -32.93 -107.44
CA LYS A 255 -79.41 -32.15 -107.98
C LYS A 255 -79.99 -32.71 -109.27
N PHE A 256 -79.15 -33.33 -110.10
CA PHE A 256 -79.53 -33.86 -111.42
C PHE A 256 -79.94 -35.34 -111.38
N GLN A 257 -79.86 -35.99 -110.21
CA GLN A 257 -80.36 -37.34 -110.03
C GLN A 257 -81.89 -37.36 -110.07
N ILE A 258 -82.43 -38.27 -110.86
CA ILE A 258 -83.86 -38.53 -110.99
C ILE A 258 -84.38 -39.08 -109.65
N GLN A 259 -85.65 -38.83 -109.30
CA GLN A 259 -86.26 -39.30 -108.06
C GLN A 259 -86.06 -40.82 -107.85
N SER A 260 -86.17 -41.62 -108.91
CA SER A 260 -85.92 -43.07 -108.89
C SER A 260 -84.50 -43.44 -108.47
N GLU A 261 -83.49 -42.63 -108.78
CA GLU A 261 -82.09 -42.86 -108.36
C GLU A 261 -81.79 -42.35 -106.95
N LYS A 262 -82.53 -41.34 -106.48
CA LYS A 262 -82.38 -40.79 -105.11
C LYS A 262 -82.84 -41.75 -104.02
N ILE A 263 -83.75 -42.68 -104.36
CA ILE A 263 -84.42 -43.58 -103.42
C ILE A 263 -83.83 -45.00 -103.48
N LEU A 264 -82.89 -45.28 -104.40
CA LEU A 264 -82.21 -46.57 -104.43
C LEU A 264 -81.33 -46.74 -103.17
N PRO A 265 -81.62 -47.74 -102.31
CA PRO A 265 -80.79 -48.05 -101.16
C PRO A 265 -79.36 -48.30 -101.64
N ILE A 266 -78.38 -47.73 -100.93
CA ILE A 266 -77.00 -48.17 -101.05
C ILE A 266 -77.04 -49.65 -100.69
N ARG A 267 -76.71 -50.52 -101.66
CA ARG A 267 -76.71 -51.96 -101.43
C ARG A 267 -75.61 -52.22 -100.42
N ASP A 268 -75.98 -52.40 -99.16
CA ASP A 268 -75.07 -52.72 -98.05
C ASP A 268 -74.57 -54.16 -98.25
N GLY A 269 -73.65 -54.30 -99.21
CA GLY A 269 -72.88 -55.49 -99.45
C GLY A 269 -71.70 -55.52 -98.48
N HIS A 270 -71.76 -56.46 -97.56
CA HIS A 270 -70.75 -56.79 -96.57
C HIS A 270 -69.32 -56.89 -97.14
N GLU A 271 -68.40 -56.22 -96.43
CA GLU A 271 -67.00 -56.58 -96.19
C GLU A 271 -66.22 -57.34 -97.27
N HIS A 272 -66.00 -56.76 -98.46
CA HIS A 272 -64.88 -57.17 -99.32
C HIS A 272 -64.09 -55.93 -99.78
N GLY A 273 -62.82 -55.85 -99.35
CA GLY A 273 -61.69 -55.08 -99.91
C GLY A 273 -61.90 -53.62 -100.34
N GLU A 274 -61.07 -52.71 -99.80
CA GLU A 274 -61.02 -51.27 -100.18
C GLU A 274 -60.90 -50.99 -101.70
N SER A 275 -60.58 -52.01 -102.50
CA SER A 275 -60.49 -51.92 -103.96
C SER A 275 -61.83 -51.77 -104.70
N ASN A 276 -62.98 -52.06 -104.07
CA ASN A 276 -64.29 -52.05 -104.74
C ASN A 276 -65.27 -50.98 -104.22
N ARG A 277 -64.81 -50.01 -103.43
CA ARG A 277 -65.67 -48.98 -102.81
C ARG A 277 -66.27 -47.97 -103.79
N LEU A 278 -65.69 -47.84 -104.98
CA LEU A 278 -66.21 -46.97 -106.04
C LEU A 278 -67.17 -47.69 -106.99
N ASP A 279 -67.40 -49.00 -106.82
CA ASP A 279 -68.24 -49.78 -107.74
C ASP A 279 -69.67 -49.27 -107.78
N VAL A 280 -70.22 -48.85 -106.64
CA VAL A 280 -71.57 -48.25 -106.56
C VAL A 280 -71.62 -46.89 -107.26
N PHE A 281 -70.54 -46.11 -107.16
CA PHE A 281 -70.42 -44.83 -107.87
C PHE A 281 -70.36 -45.07 -109.39
N TRP A 282 -69.48 -45.95 -109.85
CA TRP A 282 -69.32 -46.29 -111.26
C TRP A 282 -70.56 -46.95 -111.84
N TYR A 283 -71.25 -47.79 -111.08
CA TYR A 283 -72.55 -48.35 -111.46
C TYR A 283 -73.59 -47.25 -111.70
N ARG A 284 -73.69 -46.26 -110.81
CA ARG A 284 -74.60 -45.10 -110.99
C ARG A 284 -74.21 -44.26 -112.20
N VAL A 285 -72.91 -44.04 -112.44
CA VAL A 285 -72.42 -43.35 -113.64
C VAL A 285 -72.81 -44.13 -114.90
N GLY A 286 -72.63 -45.45 -114.90
CA GLY A 286 -73.03 -46.33 -116.00
C GLY A 286 -74.55 -46.29 -116.27
N LEU A 287 -75.36 -46.29 -115.22
CA LEU A 287 -76.82 -46.21 -115.33
C LEU A 287 -77.27 -44.87 -115.92
N ALA A 288 -76.70 -43.76 -115.44
CA ALA A 288 -76.92 -42.45 -116.02
C ALA A 288 -76.51 -42.43 -117.50
N GLN A 289 -75.37 -43.05 -117.86
CA GLN A 289 -74.93 -43.16 -119.26
C GLN A 289 -75.95 -43.89 -120.14
N VAL A 290 -76.49 -45.02 -119.66
CA VAL A 290 -77.53 -45.80 -120.37
C VAL A 290 -78.79 -44.95 -120.55
N LEU A 291 -79.30 -44.32 -119.49
CA LEU A 291 -80.48 -43.45 -119.57
C LEU A 291 -80.27 -42.27 -120.52
N THR A 292 -79.07 -41.70 -120.54
CA THR A 292 -78.73 -40.61 -121.47
C THR A 292 -78.69 -41.12 -122.92
N ASN A 293 -78.21 -42.34 -123.14
CA ASN A 293 -78.19 -42.97 -124.46
C ASN A 293 -79.59 -43.37 -124.95
N ASP A 294 -80.45 -43.87 -124.07
CA ASP A 294 -81.86 -44.16 -124.39
C ASP A 294 -82.61 -42.87 -124.72
N SER A 295 -82.43 -41.81 -123.91
CA SER A 295 -82.99 -40.49 -124.20
C SER A 295 -82.49 -39.91 -125.53
N LYS A 296 -81.24 -40.18 -125.92
CA LYS A 296 -80.70 -39.80 -127.25
C LYS A 296 -81.34 -40.62 -128.37
N ARG A 297 -81.50 -41.93 -128.19
CA ARG A 297 -82.10 -42.84 -129.18
C ARG A 297 -83.59 -42.53 -129.39
N ASP A 298 -84.34 -42.29 -128.31
CA ASP A 298 -85.74 -41.85 -128.38
C ASP A 298 -85.87 -40.50 -129.09
N ARG A 299 -84.95 -39.57 -128.81
CA ARG A 299 -84.90 -38.30 -129.52
C ARG A 299 -84.64 -38.48 -131.01
N GLU A 300 -83.73 -39.38 -131.41
CA GLU A 300 -83.49 -39.69 -132.82
C GLU A 300 -84.70 -40.34 -133.51
N ILE A 301 -85.44 -41.21 -132.80
CA ILE A 301 -86.67 -41.83 -133.30
C ILE A 301 -87.76 -40.76 -133.46
N LEU A 302 -87.98 -39.92 -132.46
CA LEU A 302 -88.94 -38.82 -132.51
C LEU A 302 -88.59 -37.79 -133.58
N GLU A 303 -87.30 -37.52 -133.81
CA GLU A 303 -86.85 -36.66 -134.93
C GLU A 303 -87.19 -37.32 -136.29
N LYS A 304 -86.99 -38.63 -136.44
CA LYS A 304 -87.37 -39.37 -137.67
C LYS A 304 -88.89 -39.45 -137.88
N GLU A 305 -89.67 -39.67 -136.83
CA GLU A 305 -91.14 -39.67 -136.90
C GLU A 305 -91.69 -38.27 -137.19
N ARG A 306 -91.14 -37.24 -136.55
CA ARG A 306 -91.45 -35.84 -136.88
C ARG A 306 -91.18 -35.57 -138.35
N ASP A 307 -90.02 -35.97 -138.87
CA ASP A 307 -89.66 -35.76 -140.27
C ASP A 307 -90.58 -36.57 -141.23
N HIS A 308 -91.02 -37.76 -140.82
CA HIS A 308 -91.98 -38.58 -141.55
C HIS A 308 -93.39 -37.96 -141.56
N LEU A 309 -93.88 -37.50 -140.40
CA LEU A 309 -95.15 -36.76 -140.28
C LEU A 309 -95.10 -35.46 -141.08
N HIS A 310 -93.95 -34.77 -141.09
CA HIS A 310 -93.77 -33.56 -141.89
C HIS A 310 -93.86 -33.86 -143.39
N LYS A 311 -93.32 -34.99 -143.86
CA LYS A 311 -93.47 -35.49 -145.24
C LYS A 311 -94.93 -35.87 -145.58
N CYS A 312 -95.63 -36.56 -144.68
CA CYS A 312 -97.03 -36.95 -144.87
C CYS A 312 -97.98 -35.75 -144.91
N LEU A 313 -97.78 -34.75 -144.04
CA LEU A 313 -98.51 -33.47 -144.08
C LEU A 313 -98.25 -32.73 -145.39
N LYS A 314 -97.00 -32.70 -145.87
CA LYS A 314 -96.67 -32.07 -147.17
C LYS A 314 -97.36 -32.75 -148.35
N TYR A 315 -97.48 -34.08 -148.34
CA TYR A 315 -98.13 -34.86 -149.41
C TYR A 315 -99.66 -34.68 -149.43
N ARG A 316 -100.28 -34.50 -148.26
CA ARG A 316 -101.74 -34.29 -148.12
C ARG A 316 -102.19 -32.88 -148.49
N ILE A 317 -101.30 -31.89 -148.45
CA ILE A 317 -101.56 -30.50 -148.86
C ILE A 317 -101.40 -30.29 -150.38
N ILE A 318 -100.74 -31.22 -151.10
CA ILE A 318 -100.46 -31.08 -152.55
C ILE A 318 -101.46 -31.87 -153.42
N ASN A 319 -102.10 -32.92 -152.88
CA ASN A 319 -102.99 -33.81 -153.63
C ASN A 319 -104.44 -33.86 -153.08
N GLY A 320 -104.81 -32.90 -152.24
CA GLY A 320 -106.18 -32.59 -151.81
C GLY A 320 -106.31 -31.08 -151.74
#